data_AF-A0A954C523-F1
#
_entry.id   AF-A0A954C523-F1
#
_cell.length_a   1.000
_cell.length_b   1.000
_cell.length_c   1.000
_cell.angle_alpha   90.00
_cell.angle_beta   90.00
_cell.angle_gamma   90.00
#
_symmetry.space_group_name_H-M   'P 1'
#
loop_
_entity.id
_entity.type
_entity.pdbx_description
1 polymer ?
#
loop_
_entity_poly.entity_id
_entity_poly.type
_entity_poly.pdbx_seq_one_letter_code
_entity_poly.pdbx_strand_id
1 'polypeptide(L)'
;MTTHEQELRGCDRDRLWALAAGALEEQETPALEAHLAGCSDCRERLVAIQADVEALGCFAEGARSPDELAQQVLSRSRGLQARARRLRWLALSALLLSILVGGFYTAHRLGESALARRDLWALEHAIQSIQNREGRYPANEDELVRALARLQSPDVRVDEQGRPLDHWGHPFRYRCPGERVPGLFDLWGLGPNGLDERGGPDDQTNWR
;
A
#
# COMPACT_ATOMS: atom_id res chain seq x y z
N MET A 1 47.24 -24.23 -36.02
CA MET A 1 46.07 -23.63 -36.68
C MET A 1 46.57 -23.09 -38.00
N THR A 2 46.28 -23.82 -39.05
CA THR A 2 46.93 -23.76 -40.35
C THR A 2 46.31 -22.64 -41.18
N THR A 3 47.12 -22.03 -42.05
CA THR A 3 46.74 -21.00 -43.06
C THR A 3 45.47 -21.34 -43.85
N HIS A 4 45.11 -22.62 -43.92
CA HIS A 4 43.90 -23.15 -44.55
C HIS A 4 42.59 -22.80 -43.81
N GLU A 5 42.61 -22.58 -42.48
CA GLU A 5 41.45 -22.07 -41.71
C GLU A 5 41.27 -20.55 -41.85
N GLN A 6 42.35 -19.81 -42.15
CA GLN A 6 42.28 -18.37 -42.45
C GLN A 6 41.73 -18.09 -43.85
N GLU A 7 42.03 -18.93 -44.83
CA GLU A 7 41.43 -18.83 -46.18
C GLU A 7 39.91 -19.05 -46.18
N LEU A 8 39.42 -19.96 -45.33
CA LEU A 8 37.97 -20.20 -45.16
C LEU A 8 37.24 -19.06 -44.44
N ARG A 9 37.94 -18.26 -43.61
CA ARG A 9 37.37 -17.06 -42.94
C ARG A 9 37.38 -15.80 -43.81
N GLY A 10 38.18 -15.78 -44.88
CA GLY A 10 38.31 -14.62 -45.77
C GLY A 10 37.15 -14.50 -46.76
N CYS A 11 36.72 -15.62 -47.37
CA CYS A 11 35.61 -15.61 -48.33
C CYS A 11 34.27 -15.94 -47.67
N ASP A 12 33.93 -15.15 -46.65
CA ASP A 12 32.65 -15.22 -45.97
C ASP A 12 31.58 -14.45 -46.77
N ARG A 13 30.59 -15.19 -47.28
CA ARG A 13 29.48 -14.64 -48.07
C ARG A 13 28.67 -13.61 -47.28
N ASP A 14 28.51 -13.78 -45.98
CA ASP A 14 27.68 -12.91 -45.15
C ASP A 14 28.36 -11.55 -44.97
N ARG A 15 29.69 -11.54 -44.85
CA ARG A 15 30.50 -10.31 -44.81
C ARG A 15 30.51 -9.55 -46.13
N LEU A 16 30.52 -10.25 -47.27
CA LEU A 16 30.36 -9.60 -48.58
C LEU A 16 28.98 -8.96 -48.74
N TRP A 17 27.92 -9.62 -48.27
CA TRP A 17 26.57 -9.06 -48.23
C TRP A 17 26.47 -7.85 -47.30
N ALA A 18 27.03 -7.93 -46.10
CA ALA A 18 27.07 -6.82 -45.16
C ALA A 18 27.84 -5.62 -45.71
N LEU A 19 28.97 -5.85 -46.40
CA LEU A 19 29.72 -4.78 -47.08
C LEU A 19 28.90 -4.15 -48.21
N ALA A 20 28.29 -4.96 -49.08
CA ALA A 20 27.47 -4.48 -50.20
C ALA A 20 26.22 -3.69 -49.74
N ALA A 21 25.61 -4.10 -48.62
CA ALA A 21 24.47 -3.42 -48.02
C ALA A 21 24.86 -2.21 -47.15
N GLY A 22 26.15 -1.91 -46.99
CA GLY A 22 26.64 -0.84 -46.10
C GLY A 22 26.39 -1.09 -44.61
N ALA A 23 26.17 -2.35 -44.23
CA ALA A 23 25.85 -2.78 -42.86
C ALA A 23 27.05 -3.38 -42.12
N LEU A 24 28.22 -3.45 -42.75
CA LEU A 24 29.45 -3.93 -42.12
C LEU A 24 30.00 -2.89 -41.14
N GLU A 25 30.46 -3.32 -39.97
CA GLU A 25 31.04 -2.43 -38.98
C GLU A 25 32.32 -1.75 -39.50
N GLU A 26 32.54 -0.50 -39.12
CA GLU A 26 33.70 0.32 -39.54
C GLU A 26 35.04 -0.33 -39.17
N GLN A 27 35.07 -1.15 -38.11
CA GLN A 27 36.25 -1.88 -37.64
C GLN A 27 36.57 -3.14 -38.47
N GLU A 28 35.58 -3.75 -39.13
CA GLU A 28 35.74 -5.01 -39.88
C GLU A 28 36.02 -4.77 -41.37
N THR A 29 35.63 -3.59 -41.86
CA THR A 29 35.80 -3.15 -43.26
C THR A 29 37.24 -3.25 -43.77
N PRO A 30 38.29 -2.73 -43.08
CA PRO A 30 39.66 -2.76 -43.62
C PRO A 30 40.22 -4.19 -43.73
N ALA A 31 39.80 -5.11 -42.86
CA ALA A 31 40.24 -6.50 -42.92
C ALA A 31 39.67 -7.23 -44.14
N LEU A 32 38.40 -6.95 -44.48
CA LEU A 32 37.74 -7.51 -45.66
C LEU A 32 38.26 -6.88 -46.95
N GLU A 33 38.50 -5.57 -46.98
CA GLU A 33 39.12 -4.89 -48.13
C GLU A 33 40.52 -5.42 -48.43
N ALA A 34 41.34 -5.66 -47.40
CA ALA A 34 42.65 -6.29 -47.55
C ALA A 34 42.55 -7.70 -48.16
N HIS A 35 41.52 -8.47 -47.80
CA HIS A 35 41.25 -9.77 -48.41
C HIS A 35 40.81 -9.65 -49.88
N LEU A 36 39.94 -8.69 -50.20
CA LEU A 36 39.47 -8.42 -51.57
C LEU A 36 40.61 -8.00 -52.51
N ALA A 37 41.63 -7.32 -52.00
CA ALA A 37 42.84 -6.99 -52.77
C ALA A 37 43.60 -8.25 -53.24
N GLY A 38 43.51 -9.35 -52.49
CA GLY A 38 44.19 -10.62 -52.78
C GLY A 38 43.35 -11.69 -53.47
N CYS A 39 42.02 -11.59 -53.45
CA CYS A 39 41.13 -12.63 -53.97
C CYS A 39 40.26 -12.14 -55.15
N SER A 40 40.36 -12.78 -56.32
CA SER A 40 39.53 -12.44 -57.49
C SER A 40 38.09 -12.97 -57.40
N ASP A 41 37.90 -14.17 -56.85
CA ASP A 41 36.57 -14.81 -56.73
C ASP A 41 35.64 -14.02 -55.80
N CYS A 42 36.12 -13.58 -54.62
CA CYS A 42 35.28 -12.79 -53.72
C CYS A 42 35.01 -11.37 -54.28
N ARG A 43 35.87 -10.82 -55.16
CA ARG A 43 35.60 -9.56 -55.89
C ARG A 43 34.47 -9.73 -56.91
N GLU A 44 34.50 -10.80 -57.70
CA GLU A 44 33.44 -11.09 -58.68
C GLU A 44 32.10 -11.30 -57.99
N ARG A 45 32.09 -12.02 -56.87
CA ARG A 45 30.89 -12.19 -56.02
C ARG A 45 30.39 -10.88 -55.43
N LEU A 46 31.29 -10.00 -54.97
CA LEU A 46 30.90 -8.70 -54.43
C LEU A 46 30.18 -7.86 -55.49
N VAL A 47 30.67 -7.85 -56.73
CA VAL A 47 30.02 -7.14 -57.84
C VAL A 47 28.61 -7.69 -58.11
N ALA A 48 28.45 -9.01 -58.11
CA ALA A 48 27.13 -9.64 -58.27
C ALA A 48 26.17 -9.23 -57.13
N ILE A 49 26.64 -9.24 -55.88
CA ILE A 49 25.84 -8.83 -54.73
C ILE A 49 25.51 -7.34 -54.78
N GLN A 50 26.45 -6.47 -55.18
CA GLN A 50 26.20 -5.03 -55.33
C GLN A 50 25.11 -4.76 -56.36
N ALA A 51 25.10 -5.49 -57.49
CA ALA A 51 24.04 -5.39 -58.48
C ALA A 51 22.67 -5.83 -57.92
N ASP A 52 22.64 -6.91 -57.12
CA ASP A 52 21.41 -7.35 -56.44
C ASP A 52 20.90 -6.31 -55.42
N VAL A 53 21.81 -5.72 -54.62
CA VAL A 53 21.48 -4.67 -53.64
C VAL A 53 20.96 -3.41 -54.33
N GLU A 54 21.59 -3.00 -55.43
CA GLU A 54 21.15 -1.84 -56.23
C GLU A 54 19.76 -2.09 -56.85
N ALA A 55 19.54 -3.29 -57.42
CA ALA A 55 18.23 -3.70 -57.94
C ALA A 55 17.15 -3.70 -56.84
N LEU A 56 17.48 -4.16 -55.62
CA LEU A 56 16.59 -4.11 -54.46
C LEU A 56 16.36 -2.68 -53.96
N GLY A 57 17.37 -1.80 -54.03
CA GLY A 57 17.28 -0.39 -53.69
C GLY A 57 16.24 0.36 -54.52
N CYS A 58 16.16 0.05 -55.83
CA CYS A 58 15.13 0.57 -56.72
C CYS A 58 13.69 0.22 -56.26
N PHE A 59 13.48 -0.92 -55.59
CA PHE A 59 12.19 -1.27 -55.00
C PHE A 59 11.97 -0.58 -53.64
N ALA A 60 13.03 -0.34 -52.89
CA ALA A 60 12.97 0.31 -51.57
C ALA A 60 12.58 1.79 -51.66
N GLU A 61 12.98 2.52 -52.70
CA GLU A 61 12.58 3.92 -52.92
C GLU A 61 11.06 4.07 -53.16
N GLY A 62 10.40 3.03 -53.68
CA GLY A 62 8.94 2.97 -53.81
C GLY A 62 8.21 2.49 -52.56
N ALA A 63 8.92 1.89 -51.59
CA ALA A 63 8.36 1.23 -50.42
C ALA A 63 8.46 2.08 -49.15
N ARG A 64 8.24 3.41 -49.23
CA ARG A 64 7.88 4.17 -48.03
C ARG A 64 6.56 3.60 -47.52
N SER A 65 6.57 3.07 -46.30
CA SER A 65 5.33 2.69 -45.63
C SER A 65 4.41 3.90 -45.64
N PRO A 66 3.16 3.79 -46.10
CA PRO A 66 2.20 4.89 -46.03
C PRO A 66 2.20 5.48 -44.63
N ASP A 67 2.36 6.80 -44.51
CA ASP A 67 2.41 7.48 -43.21
C ASP A 67 1.17 7.16 -42.36
N GLU A 68 0.06 6.82 -43.01
CA GLU A 68 -1.18 6.35 -42.41
C GLU A 68 -1.03 5.05 -41.59
N LEU A 69 -0.22 4.08 -42.07
CA LEU A 69 0.05 2.84 -41.35
C LEU A 69 0.94 3.10 -40.13
N ALA A 70 1.96 3.94 -40.27
CA ALA A 70 2.81 4.35 -39.15
C ALA A 70 1.97 5.09 -38.08
N GLN A 71 1.08 5.99 -38.50
CA GLN A 71 0.16 6.70 -37.61
C GLN A 71 -0.87 5.75 -36.96
N GLN A 72 -1.37 4.74 -37.66
CA GLN A 72 -2.26 3.72 -37.09
C GLN A 72 -1.57 2.87 -36.01
N VAL A 73 -0.32 2.45 -36.23
CA VAL A 73 0.44 1.69 -35.23
C VAL A 73 0.72 2.54 -33.99
N LEU A 74 1.11 3.80 -34.19
CA LEU A 74 1.39 4.74 -33.10
C LEU A 74 0.13 5.14 -32.30
N SER A 75 -1.02 5.28 -32.95
CA SER A 75 -2.27 5.60 -32.25
C SER A 75 -2.78 4.42 -31.40
N ARG A 76 -2.61 3.18 -31.87
CA ARG A 76 -2.91 1.97 -31.10
C ARG A 76 -2.03 1.82 -29.86
N SER A 77 -0.72 2.11 -29.95
CA SER A 77 0.19 1.99 -28.80
C SER A 77 -0.04 3.08 -27.74
N ARG A 78 -0.33 4.32 -28.15
CA ARG A 78 -0.62 5.44 -27.23
C ARG A 78 -1.86 5.19 -26.37
N GLY A 79 -2.91 4.58 -26.93
CA GLY A 79 -4.14 4.23 -26.19
C GLY A 79 -3.91 3.24 -25.05
N LEU A 80 -3.07 2.22 -25.30
CA LEU A 80 -2.70 1.21 -24.29
C LEU A 80 -1.84 1.83 -23.18
N GLN A 81 -0.86 2.65 -23.53
CA GLN A 81 0.00 3.34 -22.56
C GLN A 81 -0.79 4.32 -21.66
N ALA A 82 -1.75 5.05 -22.22
CA ALA A 82 -2.62 5.94 -21.45
C ALA A 82 -3.56 5.19 -20.49
N ARG A 83 -4.07 4.02 -20.89
CA ARG A 83 -4.87 3.14 -20.02
C ARG A 83 -4.03 2.56 -18.89
N ALA A 84 -2.84 2.04 -19.19
CA ALA A 84 -1.94 1.45 -18.19
C ALA A 84 -1.53 2.46 -17.10
N ARG A 85 -1.19 3.70 -17.48
CA ARG A 85 -0.84 4.76 -16.53
C ARG A 85 -2.02 5.11 -15.61
N ARG A 86 -3.23 5.22 -16.15
CA ARG A 86 -4.44 5.49 -15.33
C ARG A 86 -4.71 4.36 -14.34
N LEU A 87 -4.61 3.11 -14.78
CA LEU A 87 -4.79 1.95 -13.90
C LEU A 87 -3.76 1.89 -12.76
N ARG A 88 -2.48 2.22 -13.05
CA ARG A 88 -1.44 2.30 -12.00
C ARG A 88 -1.76 3.34 -10.93
N TRP A 89 -2.19 4.53 -11.33
CA TRP A 89 -2.59 5.57 -10.39
C TRP A 89 -3.79 5.17 -9.55
N LEU A 90 -4.81 4.57 -10.18
CA LEU A 90 -5.99 4.07 -9.45
C LEU A 90 -5.63 2.98 -8.43
N ALA A 91 -4.74 2.05 -8.81
CA ALA A 91 -4.26 1.00 -7.90
C ALA A 91 -3.47 1.58 -6.72
N LEU A 92 -2.57 2.54 -6.96
CA LEU A 92 -1.83 3.21 -5.90
C LEU A 92 -2.73 4.02 -4.98
N SER A 93 -3.71 4.75 -5.51
CA SER A 93 -4.66 5.51 -4.70
C SER A 93 -5.54 4.59 -3.86
N ALA A 94 -5.99 3.45 -4.41
CA ALA A 94 -6.78 2.48 -3.68
C ALA A 94 -5.98 1.84 -2.54
N LEU A 95 -4.70 1.50 -2.78
CA LEU A 95 -3.80 0.97 -1.75
C LEU A 95 -3.57 1.98 -0.62
N LEU A 96 -3.25 3.23 -0.97
CA LEU A 96 -3.07 4.32 0.01
C LEU A 96 -4.34 4.54 0.84
N LEU A 97 -5.51 4.58 0.19
CA LEU A 97 -6.79 4.73 0.88
C LEU A 97 -7.05 3.58 1.85
N SER A 98 -6.76 2.33 1.44
CA SER A 98 -6.91 1.15 2.31
C SER A 98 -6.03 1.24 3.56
N ILE A 99 -4.78 1.66 3.42
CA ILE A 99 -3.85 1.83 4.54
C ILE A 99 -4.35 2.94 5.49
N LEU A 100 -4.80 4.07 4.95
CA LEU A 100 -5.30 5.19 5.75
C LEU A 100 -6.54 4.81 6.55
N VAL A 101 -7.52 4.16 5.91
CA VAL A 101 -8.76 3.71 6.59
C VAL A 101 -8.43 2.67 7.66
N GLY A 102 -7.59 1.69 7.34
CA GLY A 102 -7.18 0.66 8.29
C GLY A 102 -6.43 1.24 9.50
N GLY A 103 -5.48 2.13 9.26
CA GLY A 103 -4.71 2.79 10.31
C GLY A 103 -5.54 3.72 11.19
N PHE A 104 -6.47 4.47 10.60
CA PHE A 104 -7.39 5.32 11.36
C PHE A 104 -8.28 4.50 12.30
N TYR A 105 -8.84 3.40 11.79
CA TYR A 105 -9.73 2.54 12.56
C TYR A 105 -9.03 1.89 13.76
N THR A 106 -7.78 1.41 13.59
CA THR A 106 -7.01 0.83 14.69
C THR A 106 -6.59 1.87 15.73
N ALA A 107 -6.15 3.05 15.29
CA ALA A 107 -5.75 4.13 16.19
C ALA A 107 -6.94 4.63 17.03
N HIS A 108 -8.12 4.80 16.41
CA HIS A 108 -9.33 5.24 17.11
C HIS A 108 -9.73 4.28 18.22
N ARG A 109 -9.79 2.96 17.91
CA ARG A 109 -10.15 1.91 18.87
C ARG A 109 -9.20 1.85 20.07
N LEU A 110 -7.90 1.99 19.82
CA LEU A 110 -6.89 1.99 20.89
C LEU A 110 -7.05 3.21 21.79
N GLY A 111 -7.28 4.39 21.21
CA GLY A 111 -7.50 5.63 21.97
C GLY A 111 -8.73 5.57 22.88
N GLU A 112 -9.86 5.13 22.34
CA GLU A 112 -11.12 5.04 23.11
C GLU A 112 -11.00 4.05 24.28
N SER A 113 -10.39 2.89 24.07
CA SER A 113 -10.22 1.90 25.15
C SER A 113 -9.34 2.41 26.31
N ALA A 114 -8.31 3.21 26.01
CA ALA A 114 -7.44 3.79 27.03
C ALA A 114 -8.17 4.86 27.85
N LEU A 115 -8.97 5.71 27.20
CA LEU A 115 -9.76 6.74 27.87
C LEU A 115 -10.86 6.13 28.73
N ALA A 116 -11.56 5.11 28.22
CA ALA A 116 -12.58 4.41 28.99
C ALA A 116 -12.01 3.70 30.22
N ARG A 117 -10.80 3.13 30.15
CA ARG A 117 -10.12 2.57 31.33
C ARG A 117 -9.76 3.64 32.37
N ARG A 118 -9.34 4.82 31.91
CA ARG A 118 -9.04 5.95 32.79
C ARG A 118 -10.30 6.40 33.54
N ASP A 119 -11.42 6.53 32.85
CA ASP A 119 -12.68 6.97 33.46
C ASP A 119 -13.18 5.96 34.51
N LEU A 120 -13.12 4.66 34.21
CA LEU A 120 -13.45 3.60 35.17
C LEU A 120 -12.54 3.69 36.42
N TRP A 121 -11.23 3.77 36.21
CA TRP A 121 -10.24 3.86 37.28
C TRP A 121 -10.44 5.11 38.17
N ALA A 122 -10.73 6.26 37.56
CA ALA A 122 -11.01 7.50 38.30
C ALA A 122 -12.25 7.36 39.20
N LEU A 123 -13.30 6.71 38.69
CA LEU A 123 -14.52 6.47 39.47
C LEU A 123 -14.31 5.44 40.59
N GLU A 124 -13.56 4.37 40.34
CA GLU A 124 -13.17 3.41 41.39
C GLU A 124 -12.42 4.10 42.53
N HIS A 125 -11.45 4.97 42.20
CA HIS A 125 -10.69 5.73 43.19
C HIS A 125 -11.59 6.68 43.97
N ALA A 126 -12.55 7.33 43.32
CA ALA A 126 -13.53 8.17 43.99
C ALA A 126 -14.41 7.38 44.96
N ILE A 127 -14.87 6.18 44.58
CA ILE A 127 -15.65 5.27 45.44
C ILE A 127 -14.82 4.81 46.64
N GLN A 128 -13.55 4.47 46.44
CA GLN A 128 -12.64 4.11 47.53
C GLN A 128 -12.41 5.29 48.48
N SER A 129 -12.26 6.51 47.95
CA SER A 129 -12.15 7.72 48.78
C SER A 129 -13.40 7.96 49.62
N ILE A 130 -14.59 7.74 49.04
CA ILE A 130 -15.87 7.79 49.77
C ILE A 130 -15.87 6.75 50.89
N GLN A 131 -15.50 5.50 50.59
CA GLN A 131 -15.44 4.44 51.60
C GLN A 131 -14.46 4.73 52.73
N ASN A 132 -13.29 5.30 52.42
CA ASN A 132 -12.32 5.72 53.43
C ASN A 132 -12.87 6.83 54.34
N ARG A 133 -13.71 7.74 53.81
CA ARG A 133 -14.31 8.85 54.57
C ARG A 133 -15.53 8.43 55.38
N GLU A 134 -16.38 7.56 54.83
CA GLU A 134 -17.68 7.18 55.41
C GLU A 134 -17.65 5.82 56.12
N GLY A 135 -16.56 5.06 55.98
CA GLY A 135 -16.37 3.74 56.58
C GLY A 135 -17.12 2.61 55.85
N ARG A 136 -17.83 2.92 54.75
CA ARG A 136 -18.58 1.95 53.94
C ARG A 136 -18.70 2.41 52.50
N TYR A 137 -18.93 1.46 51.59
CA TYR A 137 -19.33 1.78 50.23
C TYR A 137 -20.76 2.34 50.18
N PRO A 138 -21.07 3.20 49.20
CA PRO A 138 -22.44 3.58 48.89
C PRO A 138 -23.34 2.35 48.66
N ALA A 139 -24.58 2.35 49.14
CA ALA A 139 -25.46 1.20 49.01
C ALA A 139 -26.09 1.07 47.62
N ASN A 140 -26.27 2.18 46.90
CA ASN A 140 -26.89 2.23 45.58
C ASN A 140 -26.41 3.44 44.77
N GLU A 141 -26.82 3.51 43.50
CA GLU A 141 -26.47 4.59 42.57
C GLU A 141 -26.84 5.98 43.10
N ASP A 142 -28.03 6.15 43.68
CA ASP A 142 -28.46 7.46 44.21
C ASP A 142 -27.57 7.94 45.36
N GLU A 143 -27.14 7.02 46.22
CA GLU A 143 -26.20 7.33 47.30
C GLU A 143 -24.80 7.65 46.76
N LEU A 144 -24.34 6.92 45.75
CA LEU A 144 -23.09 7.19 45.06
C LEU A 144 -23.08 8.60 44.48
N VAL A 145 -24.14 9.01 43.78
CA VAL A 145 -24.29 10.36 43.21
C VAL A 145 -24.18 11.43 44.30
N ARG A 146 -24.90 11.27 45.41
CA ARG A 146 -24.83 12.21 46.54
C ARG A 146 -23.44 12.26 47.16
N ALA A 147 -22.76 11.12 47.27
CA ALA A 147 -21.41 11.05 47.84
C ALA A 147 -20.37 11.68 46.91
N LEU A 148 -20.48 11.47 45.58
CA LEU A 148 -19.63 12.10 44.59
C LEU A 148 -19.79 13.63 44.59
N ALA A 149 -21.02 14.13 44.72
CA ALA A 149 -21.28 15.56 44.84
C ALA A 149 -20.61 16.19 46.08
N ARG A 150 -20.53 15.45 47.19
CA ARG A 150 -19.79 15.86 48.40
C ARG A 150 -18.27 15.73 48.27
N LEU A 151 -17.80 14.75 47.49
CA LEU A 151 -16.37 14.54 47.26
C LEU A 151 -15.77 15.60 46.34
N GLN A 152 -16.54 16.08 45.36
CA GLN A 152 -16.10 17.04 44.34
C GLN A 152 -14.84 16.57 43.59
N SER A 153 -14.82 15.29 43.19
CA SER A 153 -13.69 14.74 42.44
C SER A 153 -13.60 15.37 41.04
N PRO A 154 -12.49 16.05 40.67
CA PRO A 154 -12.35 16.71 39.37
C PRO A 154 -12.19 15.73 38.21
N ASP A 155 -11.76 14.50 38.49
CA ASP A 155 -11.47 13.48 37.48
C ASP A 155 -12.70 12.65 37.09
N VAL A 156 -13.81 12.76 37.82
CA VAL A 156 -15.06 12.05 37.52
C VAL A 156 -16.00 12.98 36.77
N ARG A 157 -16.26 12.66 35.50
CA ARG A 157 -17.26 13.37 34.70
C ARG A 157 -18.65 12.97 35.16
N VAL A 158 -19.56 13.94 35.27
CA VAL A 158 -20.95 13.70 35.66
C VAL A 158 -21.92 14.39 34.69
N ASP A 159 -23.13 13.87 34.57
CA ASP A 159 -24.23 14.55 33.86
C ASP A 159 -24.90 15.63 34.72
N GLU A 160 -25.96 16.25 34.19
CA GLU A 160 -26.75 17.28 34.87
C GLU A 160 -27.38 16.78 36.17
N GLN A 161 -27.62 15.47 36.28
CA GLN A 161 -28.17 14.81 37.46
C GLN A 161 -27.06 14.34 38.44
N GLY A 162 -25.79 14.58 38.13
CA GLY A 162 -24.65 14.17 38.94
C GLY A 162 -24.25 12.69 38.77
N ARG A 163 -24.82 11.97 37.78
CA ARG A 163 -24.47 10.57 37.52
C ARG A 163 -23.11 10.51 36.82
N PRO A 164 -22.20 9.64 37.28
CA PRO A 164 -20.89 9.52 36.65
C PRO A 164 -21.00 8.94 35.24
N LEU A 165 -20.22 9.47 34.31
CA LEU A 165 -20.26 9.12 32.89
C LEU A 165 -18.99 8.38 32.44
N ASP A 166 -19.16 7.36 31.61
CA ASP A 166 -18.09 6.70 30.87
C ASP A 166 -17.57 7.57 29.72
N HIS A 167 -16.54 7.11 29.00
CA HIS A 167 -15.89 7.88 27.95
C HIS A 167 -16.84 8.30 26.81
N TRP A 168 -17.79 7.43 26.47
CA TRP A 168 -18.80 7.65 25.43
C TRP A 168 -19.96 8.54 25.91
N GLY A 169 -19.97 8.94 27.19
CA GLY A 169 -20.95 9.83 27.77
C GLY A 169 -22.18 9.10 28.30
N HIS A 170 -22.11 7.79 28.47
CA HIS A 170 -23.17 7.00 29.06
C HIS A 170 -22.97 6.85 30.57
N PRO A 171 -24.06 6.79 31.36
CA PRO A 171 -23.93 6.68 32.81
C PRO A 171 -23.35 5.32 33.22
N PHE A 172 -22.38 5.34 34.12
CA PHE A 172 -21.91 4.12 34.79
C PHE A 172 -23.04 3.48 35.61
N ARG A 173 -23.01 2.15 35.67
CA ARG A 173 -23.86 1.34 36.52
C ARG A 173 -23.11 0.87 37.75
N TYR A 174 -23.78 0.92 38.90
CA TYR A 174 -23.16 0.61 40.17
C TYR A 174 -24.04 -0.32 41.02
N ARG A 175 -23.43 -1.29 41.68
CA ARG A 175 -24.12 -2.19 42.60
C ARG A 175 -23.27 -2.54 43.81
N CYS A 176 -23.87 -2.43 44.99
CA CYS A 176 -23.28 -2.85 46.26
C CYS A 176 -24.35 -3.54 47.14
N PRO A 177 -24.11 -4.73 47.68
CA PRO A 177 -22.90 -5.56 47.49
C PRO A 177 -22.78 -6.02 46.03
N GLY A 178 -21.53 -6.13 45.56
CA GLY A 178 -21.21 -6.65 44.22
C GLY A 178 -21.71 -8.08 44.05
N GLU A 179 -22.26 -8.38 42.88
CA GLU A 179 -22.62 -9.73 42.44
C GLU A 179 -21.40 -10.46 41.86
N ARG A 180 -20.54 -9.73 41.14
CA ARG A 180 -19.33 -10.24 40.49
C ARG A 180 -18.13 -10.20 41.42
N VAL A 181 -18.04 -9.18 42.28
CA VAL A 181 -16.99 -9.03 43.29
C VAL A 181 -17.58 -9.09 44.71
N PRO A 182 -17.71 -10.30 45.29
CA PRO A 182 -18.31 -10.46 46.61
C PRO A 182 -17.57 -9.66 47.69
N GLY A 183 -18.33 -9.00 48.56
CA GLY A 183 -17.77 -8.19 49.66
C GLY A 183 -17.30 -6.79 49.25
N LEU A 184 -17.32 -6.47 47.95
CA LEU A 184 -17.01 -5.15 47.41
C LEU A 184 -18.23 -4.64 46.61
N PHE A 185 -17.98 -3.93 45.50
CA PHE A 185 -18.97 -3.37 44.61
C PHE A 185 -18.68 -3.80 43.17
N ASP A 186 -19.74 -3.77 42.37
CA ASP A 186 -19.68 -3.95 40.93
C ASP A 186 -19.87 -2.58 40.27
N LEU A 187 -18.99 -2.25 39.31
CA LEU A 187 -19.02 -1.03 38.52
C LEU A 187 -18.82 -1.39 37.05
N TRP A 188 -19.71 -0.92 36.17
CA TRP A 188 -19.56 -1.09 34.73
C TRP A 188 -20.05 0.09 33.92
N GLY A 189 -19.32 0.42 32.85
CA GLY A 189 -19.76 1.34 31.79
C GLY A 189 -20.48 0.59 30.68
N LEU A 190 -21.30 1.31 29.92
CA LEU A 190 -22.17 0.78 28.85
C LEU A 190 -21.44 0.63 27.51
N GLY A 191 -20.18 1.07 27.45
CA GLY A 191 -19.36 0.92 26.25
C GLY A 191 -19.84 1.79 25.08
N PRO A 192 -19.29 1.58 23.88
CA PRO A 192 -19.64 2.34 22.68
C PRO A 192 -21.10 2.15 22.23
N ASN A 193 -21.74 1.04 22.60
CA ASN A 193 -23.09 0.72 22.16
C ASN A 193 -24.19 1.38 23.03
N GLY A 194 -23.84 1.80 24.26
CA GLY A 194 -24.77 2.44 25.20
C GLY A 194 -25.85 1.52 25.78
N LEU A 195 -25.70 0.20 25.65
CA LEU A 195 -26.66 -0.82 26.08
C LEU A 195 -26.20 -1.48 27.39
N ASP A 196 -27.13 -1.68 28.32
CA ASP A 196 -26.83 -2.31 29.61
C ASP A 196 -26.83 -3.83 29.50
N GLU A 197 -25.67 -4.38 29.17
CA GLU A 197 -25.45 -5.83 29.03
C GLU A 197 -24.86 -6.48 30.30
N ARG A 198 -24.77 -5.73 31.41
CA ARG A 198 -24.26 -6.19 32.72
C ARG A 198 -22.84 -6.79 32.66
N GLY A 199 -21.94 -6.14 31.94
CA GLY A 199 -20.58 -6.61 31.69
C GLY A 199 -20.47 -7.44 30.41
N GLY A 200 -21.17 -6.98 29.36
CA GLY A 200 -21.08 -7.47 27.99
C GLY A 200 -19.67 -7.39 27.40
N PRO A 201 -19.49 -7.76 26.13
CA PRO A 201 -18.17 -7.80 25.49
C PRO A 201 -17.49 -6.43 25.34
N ASP A 202 -18.26 -5.36 25.18
CA ASP A 202 -17.76 -3.98 25.02
C ASP A 202 -17.93 -3.10 26.26
N ASP A 203 -18.59 -3.61 27.29
CA ASP A 203 -18.69 -2.98 28.62
C ASP A 203 -17.34 -2.96 29.33
N GLN A 204 -17.09 -1.87 30.05
CA GLN A 204 -15.87 -1.65 30.82
C GLN A 204 -16.18 -1.88 32.29
N THR A 205 -15.63 -2.93 32.89
CA THR A 205 -16.04 -3.38 34.24
C THR A 205 -14.88 -3.44 35.21
N ASN A 206 -15.15 -3.31 36.51
CA ASN A 206 -14.11 -3.40 37.55
C ASN A 206 -13.67 -4.83 37.90
N TRP A 207 -14.30 -5.84 37.30
CA TRP A 207 -14.02 -7.26 37.53
C TRP A 207 -13.37 -7.98 36.35
N ARG A 208 -13.10 -7.27 35.23
CA ARG A 208 -12.49 -7.83 34.02
C ARG A 208 -11.41 -6.90 33.51
#